data_AF-B5VTX2-F1
#
_entry.id   AF-B5VTX2-F1
#
_cell.length_a   1.000
_cell.length_b   1.000
_cell.length_c   1.000
_cell.angle_alpha   90.00
_cell.angle_beta   90.00
_cell.angle_gamma   90.00
#
_symmetry.space_group_name_H-M   'P 1'
#
loop_
_entity.id
_entity.type
_entity.pdbx_description
1 polymer ?
#
loop_
_entity_poly.entity_id
_entity_poly.type
_entity_poly.pdbx_seq_one_letter_code
_entity_poly.pdbx_strand_id
1 'polypeptide(L)'
;MSETVKDKVIIDEKVSTKGTVDYAEGAEYSERLSNHSSDFSQWYTDEQILHFMKKLGYENRTLYDIPEDVAYILKKMPELTLEDSFKILKDSIIYFKDDENIPHDQYEEWKRLVDLEDLDSKEGIDEYDSFDIRAFASAIKFHSPYQEVRAVVDPEDDPTIPVETFRAYFLAIIWSVIGSGFNEFFSHRVVSISLNTPIIQMFLYICGKAWAKTIPCWTITIRGRKYGINIDKPWTQKEQMFSTLLYAICQGAFYTHYNILTQKLFYHSAFSFGYQFLLSLSVQFIGFGFAGILRKFVVYPARALWPTVMPTIAINKALLGKEKHESGMSRYKFFFLTFFIMFIYNWFPTYIINILNTFNWMTWIKPSNINLANITGGVTGLGINPISSFDWNVISF
;
A
#
# COMPACT_ATOMS: atom_id res chain seq x y z
N MET A 1 -3.80 -27.31 -59.92
CA MET A 1 -2.61 -26.43 -60.09
C MET A 1 -2.86 -25.25 -59.20
N SER A 2 -2.36 -25.31 -57.97
CA SER A 2 -1.11 -24.64 -57.54
C SER A 2 -1.37 -23.12 -57.41
N GLU A 3 -1.04 -22.44 -56.33
CA GLU A 3 0.16 -22.59 -55.52
C GLU A 3 0.01 -21.79 -54.22
N THR A 4 0.32 -22.43 -53.11
CA THR A 4 0.75 -21.83 -51.85
C THR A 4 2.04 -21.03 -52.04
N VAL A 5 2.07 -19.77 -51.59
CA VAL A 5 3.32 -19.03 -51.39
C VAL A 5 3.55 -18.86 -49.89
N LYS A 6 4.57 -19.57 -49.41
CA LYS A 6 5.19 -19.44 -48.09
C LYS A 6 6.14 -18.25 -48.13
N ASP A 7 5.99 -17.28 -47.25
CA ASP A 7 7.06 -16.34 -46.94
C ASP A 7 7.62 -16.58 -45.54
N LYS A 8 8.90 -16.96 -45.54
CA LYS A 8 9.78 -17.18 -44.40
C LYS A 8 10.19 -15.83 -43.85
N VAL A 9 9.96 -15.58 -42.56
CA VAL A 9 10.70 -14.54 -41.82
C VAL A 9 11.94 -15.18 -41.19
N ILE A 10 13.08 -14.61 -41.55
CA ILE A 10 14.44 -15.02 -41.21
C ILE A 10 14.70 -14.63 -39.75
N ILE A 11 15.12 -15.60 -38.93
CA ILE A 11 15.64 -15.36 -37.58
C ILE A 11 17.16 -15.38 -37.68
N ASP A 12 17.79 -14.23 -37.50
CA ASP A 12 19.25 -14.11 -37.37
C ASP A 12 19.68 -14.64 -36.00
N GLU A 13 20.33 -15.80 -36.00
CA GLU A 13 21.11 -16.33 -34.88
C GLU A 13 22.41 -15.52 -34.71
N LYS A 14 22.51 -14.74 -33.62
CA LYS A 14 23.81 -14.44 -33.01
C LYS A 14 23.82 -14.90 -31.57
N VAL A 15 24.44 -16.06 -31.40
CA VAL A 15 24.88 -16.65 -30.14
C VAL A 15 25.85 -15.69 -29.45
N SER A 16 25.53 -15.29 -28.22
CA SER A 16 26.51 -14.89 -27.21
C SER A 16 26.18 -15.65 -25.92
N THR A 17 27.10 -16.54 -25.59
CA THR A 17 27.08 -17.48 -24.49
C THR A 17 27.20 -16.77 -23.14
N LYS A 18 26.19 -16.93 -22.27
CA LYS A 18 26.33 -17.20 -20.82
C LYS A 18 24.96 -17.19 -20.12
N GLY A 19 24.62 -18.33 -19.51
CA GLY A 19 23.45 -18.51 -18.67
C GLY A 19 22.50 -19.53 -19.27
N THR A 20 22.65 -20.79 -18.85
CA THR A 20 21.61 -21.81 -18.99
C THR A 20 20.35 -21.29 -18.28
N VAL A 21 19.40 -20.78 -19.06
CA VAL A 21 18.03 -20.55 -18.58
C VAL A 21 17.38 -21.92 -18.54
N ASP A 22 16.89 -22.33 -17.37
CA ASP A 22 16.19 -23.59 -17.19
C ASP A 22 14.91 -23.58 -18.05
N TYR A 23 14.96 -24.24 -19.20
CA TYR A 23 13.81 -24.37 -20.11
C TYR A 23 12.63 -25.15 -19.48
N ALA A 24 12.84 -25.77 -18.32
CA ALA A 24 11.80 -26.46 -17.55
C ALA A 24 10.86 -25.48 -16.83
N GLU A 25 11.37 -24.36 -16.27
CA GLU A 25 10.53 -23.39 -15.55
C GLU A 25 9.65 -22.56 -16.49
N GLY A 26 10.11 -22.31 -17.73
CA GLY A 26 9.30 -21.63 -18.76
C GLY A 26 8.11 -22.46 -19.24
N ALA A 27 8.26 -23.78 -19.29
CA ALA A 27 7.16 -24.70 -19.62
C ALA A 27 6.13 -24.74 -18.48
N GLU A 28 6.56 -24.86 -17.22
CA GLU A 28 5.68 -24.77 -16.04
C GLU A 28 4.96 -23.41 -15.92
N TYR A 29 5.62 -22.32 -16.31
CA TYR A 29 5.03 -20.98 -16.32
C TYR A 29 3.97 -20.85 -17.43
N SER A 30 4.23 -21.38 -18.63
CA SER A 30 3.25 -21.42 -19.72
C SER A 30 2.06 -22.34 -19.42
N GLU A 31 2.27 -23.47 -18.75
CA GLU A 31 1.20 -24.37 -18.29
C GLU A 31 0.34 -23.72 -17.21
N ARG A 32 0.92 -22.99 -16.26
CA ARG A 32 0.16 -22.25 -15.24
C ARG A 32 -0.66 -21.09 -15.81
N LEU A 33 -0.13 -20.40 -16.83
CA LEU A 33 -0.84 -19.32 -17.53
C LEU A 33 -1.98 -19.84 -18.43
N SER A 34 -1.84 -21.03 -19.02
CA SER A 34 -2.95 -21.68 -19.75
C SER A 34 -4.05 -22.24 -18.84
N ASN A 35 -3.74 -22.53 -17.57
CA ASN A 35 -4.71 -23.11 -16.64
C ASN A 35 -5.73 -22.07 -16.14
N HIS A 36 -5.35 -20.81 -15.95
CA HIS A 36 -6.29 -19.83 -15.36
C HIS A 36 -7.45 -19.41 -16.28
N SER A 37 -7.28 -19.31 -17.60
CA SER A 37 -8.44 -19.04 -18.46
C SER A 37 -9.34 -20.28 -18.58
N SER A 38 -8.74 -21.47 -18.70
CA SER A 38 -9.47 -22.74 -18.83
C SER A 38 -10.24 -23.16 -17.57
N ASP A 39 -9.81 -22.69 -16.40
CA ASP A 39 -10.51 -22.91 -15.12
C ASP A 39 -11.89 -22.22 -15.08
N PHE A 40 -12.06 -21.05 -15.72
CA PHE A 40 -13.31 -20.27 -15.65
C PHE A 40 -14.21 -20.41 -16.88
N SER A 41 -13.68 -20.86 -18.02
CA SER A 41 -14.44 -21.06 -19.26
C SER A 41 -15.60 -22.06 -19.13
N GLN A 42 -15.63 -22.87 -18.05
CA GLN A 42 -16.75 -23.77 -17.75
C GLN A 42 -17.96 -23.05 -17.16
N TRP A 43 -17.76 -21.88 -16.54
CA TRP A 43 -18.80 -21.15 -15.82
C TRP A 43 -19.19 -19.83 -16.47
N TYR A 44 -18.27 -19.20 -17.23
CA TYR A 44 -18.47 -17.85 -17.79
C TYR A 44 -17.92 -17.76 -19.21
N THR A 45 -18.51 -16.86 -20.01
CA THR A 45 -17.97 -16.57 -21.35
C THR A 45 -16.77 -15.63 -21.26
N ASP A 46 -15.86 -15.75 -22.22
CA ASP A 46 -14.68 -14.89 -22.34
C ASP A 46 -15.03 -13.39 -22.43
N GLU A 47 -16.18 -13.08 -23.05
CA GLU A 47 -16.72 -11.72 -23.15
C GLU A 47 -17.21 -11.19 -21.80
N GLN A 48 -17.89 -12.01 -21.00
CA GLN A 48 -18.32 -11.65 -19.64
C GLN A 48 -17.13 -11.35 -18.73
N ILE A 49 -16.06 -12.16 -18.80
CA ILE A 49 -14.84 -11.96 -18.02
C ILE A 49 -14.15 -10.64 -18.42
N LEU A 50 -14.00 -10.39 -19.72
CA LEU A 50 -13.43 -9.13 -20.22
C LEU A 50 -14.27 -7.90 -19.84
N HIS A 51 -15.58 -8.01 -19.94
CA HIS A 51 -16.51 -6.95 -19.54
C HIS A 51 -16.37 -6.63 -18.05
N PHE A 52 -16.31 -7.66 -17.20
CA PHE A 52 -16.10 -7.49 -15.76
C PHE A 52 -14.74 -6.85 -15.43
N MET A 53 -13.67 -7.29 -16.10
CA MET A 53 -12.34 -6.72 -15.92
C MET A 53 -12.33 -5.22 -16.24
N LYS A 54 -12.99 -4.81 -17.33
CA LYS A 54 -13.14 -3.38 -17.67
C LYS A 54 -13.92 -2.63 -16.59
N LYS A 55 -15.03 -3.19 -16.12
CA LYS A 55 -15.84 -2.59 -15.03
C LYS A 55 -15.09 -2.43 -13.71
N LEU A 56 -14.07 -3.26 -13.45
CA LEU A 56 -13.20 -3.14 -12.28
C LEU A 56 -11.99 -2.21 -12.49
N GLY A 57 -11.88 -1.55 -13.65
CA GLY A 57 -10.82 -0.60 -13.97
C GLY A 57 -9.57 -1.21 -14.62
N TYR A 58 -9.65 -2.45 -15.11
CA TYR A 58 -8.57 -3.13 -15.83
C TYR A 58 -8.76 -3.02 -17.36
N GLU A 59 -8.45 -1.84 -17.93
CA GLU A 59 -8.71 -1.54 -19.35
C GLU A 59 -7.73 -2.21 -20.34
N ASN A 60 -6.49 -2.48 -19.92
CA ASN A 60 -5.38 -2.90 -20.81
C ASN A 60 -4.93 -4.37 -20.63
N ARG A 61 -5.74 -5.23 -20.02
CA ARG A 61 -5.38 -6.63 -19.73
C ARG A 61 -6.10 -7.59 -20.68
N THR A 62 -5.47 -8.74 -20.95
CA THR A 62 -6.01 -9.81 -21.81
C THR A 62 -6.50 -10.99 -20.95
N LEU A 63 -7.30 -11.90 -21.52
CA LEU A 63 -7.76 -13.11 -20.81
C LEU A 63 -6.64 -14.02 -20.31
N TYR A 64 -5.43 -13.85 -20.84
CA TYR A 64 -4.24 -14.60 -20.42
C TYR A 64 -3.59 -14.04 -19.15
N ASP A 65 -4.08 -12.90 -18.65
CA ASP A 65 -3.53 -12.19 -17.49
C ASP A 65 -4.67 -11.65 -16.61
N ILE A 66 -5.49 -12.58 -16.10
CA ILE A 66 -6.58 -12.27 -15.16
C ILE A 66 -5.96 -11.91 -13.80
N PRO A 67 -6.24 -10.72 -13.26
CA PRO A 67 -5.78 -10.35 -11.92
C PRO A 67 -6.31 -11.30 -10.83
N GLU A 68 -5.53 -11.51 -9.76
CA GLU A 68 -5.87 -12.45 -8.68
C GLU A 68 -7.14 -12.07 -7.92
N ASP A 69 -7.39 -10.76 -7.75
CA ASP A 69 -8.63 -10.24 -7.16
C ASP A 69 -9.85 -10.55 -8.04
N VAL A 70 -9.72 -10.41 -9.36
CA VAL A 70 -10.78 -10.76 -10.32
C VAL A 70 -11.03 -12.27 -10.33
N ALA A 71 -9.98 -13.07 -10.41
CA ALA A 71 -10.06 -14.53 -10.39
C ALA A 71 -10.71 -15.04 -9.08
N TYR A 72 -10.39 -14.41 -7.94
CA TYR A 72 -10.99 -14.73 -6.66
C TYR A 72 -12.50 -14.42 -6.63
N ILE A 73 -12.91 -13.26 -7.13
CA ILE A 73 -14.32 -12.87 -7.20
C ILE A 73 -15.09 -13.84 -8.12
N LEU A 74 -14.55 -14.17 -9.30
CA LEU A 74 -15.16 -15.13 -10.22
C LEU A 74 -15.32 -16.51 -9.60
N LYS A 75 -14.34 -16.98 -8.82
CA LYS A 75 -14.40 -18.27 -8.11
C LYS A 75 -15.46 -18.29 -7.01
N LYS A 76 -15.73 -17.14 -6.38
CA LYS A 76 -16.70 -16.99 -5.28
C LYS A 76 -18.12 -16.70 -5.74
N MET A 77 -18.27 -16.23 -6.97
CA MET A 77 -19.57 -15.87 -7.54
C MET A 77 -20.61 -17.00 -7.54
N PRO A 78 -20.27 -18.28 -7.81
CA PRO A 78 -21.24 -19.37 -7.72
C PRO A 78 -21.78 -19.63 -6.31
N GLU A 79 -21.14 -19.11 -5.24
CA GLU A 79 -21.62 -19.23 -3.87
C GLU A 79 -22.83 -18.31 -3.58
N LEU A 80 -23.15 -17.38 -4.48
CA LEU A 80 -24.27 -16.45 -4.36
C LEU A 80 -25.42 -16.80 -5.29
N THR A 81 -26.63 -16.86 -4.73
CA THR A 81 -27.85 -16.90 -5.52
C THR A 81 -28.16 -15.50 -6.09
N LEU A 82 -29.02 -15.44 -7.10
CA LEU A 82 -29.43 -14.15 -7.68
C LEU A 82 -30.19 -13.30 -6.64
N GLU A 83 -31.08 -13.91 -5.86
CA GLU A 83 -31.82 -13.26 -4.77
C GLU A 83 -30.89 -12.70 -3.68
N ASP A 84 -29.88 -13.49 -3.26
CA ASP A 84 -28.89 -13.02 -2.30
C ASP A 84 -28.07 -11.85 -2.85
N SER A 85 -27.74 -11.89 -4.15
CA SER A 85 -26.97 -10.85 -4.82
C SER A 85 -27.73 -9.52 -4.85
N PHE A 86 -29.03 -9.56 -5.19
CA PHE A 86 -29.92 -8.40 -5.11
C PHE A 86 -29.99 -7.81 -3.72
N LYS A 87 -30.16 -8.66 -2.70
CA LYS A 87 -30.19 -8.21 -1.30
C LYS A 87 -28.90 -7.51 -0.90
N ILE A 88 -27.74 -8.07 -1.26
CA ILE A 88 -26.43 -7.47 -0.99
C ILE A 88 -26.32 -6.11 -1.66
N LEU A 89 -26.73 -5.98 -2.93
CA LEU A 89 -26.68 -4.70 -3.64
C LEU A 89 -27.60 -3.66 -3.03
N LYS A 90 -28.85 -4.02 -2.68
CA LYS A 90 -29.80 -3.16 -1.96
C LYS A 90 -29.22 -2.64 -0.65
N ASP A 91 -28.67 -3.54 0.17
CA ASP A 91 -28.03 -3.17 1.43
C ASP A 91 -26.81 -2.27 1.21
N SER A 92 -26.04 -2.52 0.15
CA SER A 92 -24.85 -1.74 -0.21
C SER A 92 -25.18 -0.34 -0.68
N ILE A 93 -26.23 -0.15 -1.49
CA ILE A 93 -26.69 1.18 -1.93
C ILE A 93 -27.08 2.03 -0.72
N ILE A 94 -27.78 1.45 0.26
CA ILE A 94 -28.15 2.16 1.49
C ILE A 94 -26.90 2.50 2.31
N TYR A 95 -25.97 1.56 2.43
CA TYR A 95 -24.76 1.72 3.25
C TYR A 95 -23.78 2.76 2.67
N PHE A 96 -23.64 2.81 1.34
CA PHE A 96 -22.69 3.67 0.62
C PHE A 96 -23.30 4.94 0.00
N LYS A 97 -24.56 5.27 0.35
CA LYS A 97 -25.31 6.38 -0.27
C LYS A 97 -24.57 7.73 -0.33
N ASP A 98 -23.83 8.05 0.73
CA ASP A 98 -23.11 9.32 0.90
C ASP A 98 -21.57 9.12 0.88
N ASP A 99 -21.09 8.06 0.21
CA ASP A 99 -19.66 7.74 0.14
C ASP A 99 -19.01 8.35 -1.10
N GLU A 100 -18.18 9.36 -0.90
CA GLU A 100 -17.43 10.05 -1.97
C GLU A 100 -16.32 9.19 -2.58
N ASN A 101 -15.91 8.10 -1.92
CA ASN A 101 -14.84 7.22 -2.40
C ASN A 101 -15.33 6.22 -3.46
N ILE A 102 -16.63 6.10 -3.69
CA ILE A 102 -17.18 5.26 -4.75
C ILE A 102 -17.41 6.12 -6.00
N PRO A 103 -16.87 5.72 -7.18
CA PRO A 103 -17.15 6.42 -8.43
C PRO A 103 -18.65 6.52 -8.70
N HIS A 104 -19.12 7.71 -9.09
CA HIS A 104 -20.55 7.96 -9.32
C HIS A 104 -21.15 6.99 -10.35
N ASP A 105 -20.42 6.71 -11.43
CA ASP A 105 -20.84 5.80 -12.49
C ASP A 105 -21.09 4.38 -11.97
N GLN A 106 -20.25 3.91 -11.04
CA GLN A 106 -20.41 2.59 -10.42
C GLN A 106 -21.62 2.54 -9.49
N TYR A 107 -21.88 3.61 -8.74
CA TYR A 107 -23.02 3.70 -7.84
C TYR A 107 -24.37 3.79 -8.58
N GLU A 108 -24.45 4.55 -9.67
CA GLU A 108 -25.63 4.59 -10.53
C GLU A 108 -25.87 3.25 -11.23
N GLU A 109 -24.82 2.54 -11.62
CA GLU A 109 -24.95 1.18 -12.17
C GLU A 109 -25.54 0.21 -11.13
N TRP A 110 -25.16 0.29 -9.86
CA TRP A 110 -25.76 -0.54 -8.82
C TRP A 110 -27.26 -0.29 -8.66
N LYS A 111 -27.70 0.97 -8.74
CA LYS A 111 -29.12 1.32 -8.72
C LYS A 111 -29.85 0.75 -9.94
N ARG A 112 -29.29 0.96 -11.14
CA ARG A 112 -29.83 0.40 -12.39
C ARG A 112 -30.06 -1.10 -12.26
N LEU A 113 -29.07 -1.83 -11.74
CA LEU A 113 -29.15 -3.28 -11.58
C LEU A 113 -30.19 -3.70 -10.54
N VAL A 114 -30.33 -2.98 -9.43
CA VAL A 114 -31.34 -3.28 -8.40
C VAL A 114 -32.76 -3.00 -8.90
N ASP A 115 -32.96 -1.94 -9.69
CA ASP A 115 -34.27 -1.60 -10.25
C ASP A 115 -34.79 -2.69 -11.23
N LEU A 116 -33.90 -3.52 -11.79
CA LEU A 116 -34.27 -4.66 -12.64
C LEU A 116 -35.00 -5.77 -11.87
N GLU A 117 -34.82 -5.88 -10.55
CA GLU A 117 -35.52 -6.88 -9.73
C GLU A 117 -37.04 -6.65 -9.75
N ASP A 118 -37.47 -5.39 -9.73
CA ASP A 118 -38.89 -5.03 -9.80
C ASP A 118 -39.48 -5.28 -11.20
N LEU A 119 -38.64 -5.25 -12.24
CA LEU A 119 -38.98 -5.47 -13.65
C LEU A 119 -38.99 -6.95 -14.07
N ASP A 120 -38.29 -7.83 -13.33
CA ASP A 120 -38.20 -9.28 -13.59
C ASP A 120 -39.58 -9.97 -13.61
N SER A 121 -40.59 -9.32 -13.03
CA SER A 121 -42.00 -9.73 -13.09
C SER A 121 -42.58 -9.90 -14.51
N LYS A 122 -41.94 -9.37 -15.57
CA LYS A 122 -42.53 -9.30 -16.92
C LYS A 122 -41.64 -9.70 -18.11
N GLU A 123 -40.30 -9.52 -18.07
CA GLU A 123 -39.45 -9.73 -19.27
C GLU A 123 -38.24 -10.66 -19.06
N GLY A 124 -37.93 -11.08 -17.82
CA GLY A 124 -36.74 -11.87 -17.51
C GLY A 124 -35.46 -11.04 -17.59
N ILE A 125 -34.57 -11.21 -16.61
CA ILE A 125 -33.28 -10.52 -16.57
C ILE A 125 -32.34 -11.06 -17.67
N ASP A 126 -31.69 -10.15 -18.42
CA ASP A 126 -30.67 -10.51 -19.42
C ASP A 126 -29.49 -11.27 -18.81
N GLU A 127 -28.86 -12.14 -19.59
CA GLU A 127 -27.74 -12.97 -19.11
C GLU A 127 -26.57 -12.10 -18.61
N TYR A 128 -26.29 -10.99 -19.31
CA TYR A 128 -25.25 -10.04 -18.91
C TYR A 128 -25.58 -9.29 -17.61
N ASP A 129 -26.82 -8.81 -17.46
CA ASP A 129 -27.23 -8.12 -16.23
C ASP A 129 -27.24 -9.09 -15.04
N SER A 130 -27.66 -10.36 -15.24
CA SER A 130 -27.63 -11.40 -14.21
C SER A 130 -26.22 -11.70 -13.72
N PHE A 131 -25.24 -11.69 -14.64
CA PHE A 131 -23.83 -11.85 -14.34
C PHE A 131 -23.29 -10.63 -13.60
N ASP A 132 -23.57 -9.41 -14.07
CA ASP A 132 -23.13 -8.16 -13.44
C ASP A 132 -23.65 -8.01 -12.00
N ILE A 133 -24.92 -8.38 -11.74
CA ILE A 133 -25.52 -8.41 -10.40
C ILE A 133 -24.70 -9.32 -9.47
N ARG A 134 -24.43 -10.55 -9.89
CA ARG A 134 -23.66 -11.50 -9.10
C ARG A 134 -22.21 -11.07 -8.92
N ALA A 135 -21.62 -10.48 -9.96
CA ALA A 135 -20.22 -10.06 -9.94
C ALA A 135 -20.00 -8.88 -8.99
N PHE A 136 -20.86 -7.85 -9.03
CA PHE A 136 -20.78 -6.74 -8.08
C PHE A 136 -21.13 -7.17 -6.65
N ALA A 137 -22.18 -7.98 -6.46
CA ALA A 137 -22.51 -8.51 -5.14
C ALA A 137 -21.36 -9.34 -4.54
N SER A 138 -20.71 -10.16 -5.37
CA SER A 138 -19.53 -10.95 -4.97
C SER A 138 -18.35 -10.06 -4.62
N ALA A 139 -18.09 -9.03 -5.44
CA ALA A 139 -17.02 -8.07 -5.20
C ALA A 139 -17.21 -7.31 -3.88
N ILE A 140 -18.44 -6.93 -3.52
CA ILE A 140 -18.74 -6.21 -2.28
C ILE A 140 -18.73 -7.14 -1.06
N LYS A 141 -19.22 -8.38 -1.20
CA LYS A 141 -19.32 -9.33 -0.08
C LYS A 141 -17.97 -9.97 0.27
N PHE A 142 -17.23 -10.41 -0.74
CA PHE A 142 -16.02 -11.21 -0.55
C PHE A 142 -14.74 -10.38 -0.69
N HIS A 143 -14.82 -9.17 -1.24
CA HIS A 143 -13.68 -8.27 -1.36
C HIS A 143 -14.07 -6.80 -1.10
N SER A 144 -13.13 -5.88 -1.28
CA SER A 144 -13.39 -4.44 -1.08
C SER A 144 -14.09 -3.83 -2.30
N PRO A 145 -15.09 -2.95 -2.13
CA PRO A 145 -15.67 -2.19 -3.24
C PRO A 145 -14.69 -1.17 -3.83
N TYR A 146 -13.75 -0.66 -3.03
CA TYR A 146 -12.73 0.31 -3.45
C TYR A 146 -11.59 -0.36 -4.20
N GLN A 147 -11.28 0.16 -5.40
CA GLN A 147 -10.22 -0.36 -6.27
C GLN A 147 -8.83 -0.17 -5.65
N GLU A 148 -8.62 0.93 -4.95
CA GLU A 148 -7.35 1.29 -4.29
C GLU A 148 -6.99 0.27 -3.21
N VAL A 149 -7.99 -0.25 -2.49
CA VAL A 149 -7.79 -1.29 -1.48
C VAL A 149 -7.48 -2.62 -2.14
N ARG A 150 -8.19 -2.99 -3.22
CA ARG A 150 -7.93 -4.23 -3.98
C ARG A 150 -6.53 -4.27 -4.57
N ALA A 151 -5.99 -3.11 -4.97
CA ALA A 151 -4.64 -3.01 -5.51
C ALA A 151 -3.55 -3.36 -4.48
N VAL A 152 -3.79 -3.14 -3.19
CA VAL A 152 -2.77 -3.25 -2.14
C VAL A 152 -3.00 -4.42 -1.17
N VAL A 153 -4.22 -4.97 -1.10
CA VAL A 153 -4.60 -6.06 -0.19
C VAL A 153 -4.92 -7.32 -0.98
N ASP A 154 -4.45 -8.48 -0.49
CA ASP A 154 -4.81 -9.78 -1.05
C ASP A 154 -6.21 -10.21 -0.57
N PRO A 155 -7.02 -10.81 -1.45
CA PRO A 155 -8.38 -11.23 -1.08
C PRO A 155 -8.41 -12.47 -0.17
N GLU A 156 -7.32 -13.25 -0.13
CA GLU A 156 -7.19 -14.46 0.68
C GLU A 156 -6.28 -14.23 1.90
N ASP A 157 -6.66 -14.81 3.05
CA ASP A 157 -5.85 -14.81 4.26
C ASP A 157 -5.57 -16.25 4.73
N ASP A 158 -4.31 -16.53 5.10
CA ASP A 158 -3.93 -17.81 5.73
C ASP A 158 -3.81 -17.63 7.26
N PRO A 159 -4.78 -18.14 8.06
CA PRO A 159 -4.77 -17.98 9.51
C PRO A 159 -3.66 -18.76 10.22
N THR A 160 -2.93 -19.65 9.53
CA THR A 160 -1.87 -20.48 10.12
C THR A 160 -0.50 -19.78 10.17
N ILE A 161 -0.36 -18.65 9.47
CA ILE A 161 0.86 -17.84 9.46
C ILE A 161 0.99 -17.11 10.82
N PRO A 162 2.11 -17.29 11.55
CA PRO A 162 2.30 -16.61 12.83
C PRO A 162 2.44 -15.10 12.63
N VAL A 163 1.84 -14.32 13.53
CA VAL A 163 1.87 -12.85 13.52
C VAL A 163 2.74 -12.34 14.66
N GLU A 164 2.40 -12.75 15.88
CA GLU A 164 3.08 -12.35 17.11
C GLU A 164 4.23 -13.30 17.42
N THR A 165 5.45 -12.89 17.05
CA THR A 165 6.66 -13.68 17.30
C THR A 165 7.67 -12.85 18.09
N PHE A 166 8.54 -13.51 18.87
CA PHE A 166 9.54 -12.80 19.65
C PHE A 166 10.44 -11.91 18.77
N ARG A 167 10.88 -12.44 17.62
CA ARG A 167 11.67 -11.69 16.65
C ARG A 167 10.95 -10.44 16.12
N ALA A 168 9.64 -10.53 15.88
CA ALA A 168 8.84 -9.39 15.43
C ALA A 168 8.77 -8.30 16.51
N TYR A 169 8.47 -8.65 17.77
CA TYR A 169 8.49 -7.69 18.88
C TYR A 169 9.88 -7.08 19.10
N PHE A 170 10.93 -7.89 19.09
CA PHE A 170 12.29 -7.44 19.32
C PHE A 170 12.73 -6.41 18.27
N LEU A 171 12.53 -6.71 16.99
CA LEU A 171 12.83 -5.79 15.89
C LEU A 171 11.97 -4.53 15.97
N ALA A 172 10.67 -4.67 16.25
CA ALA A 172 9.77 -3.52 16.40
C ALA A 172 10.20 -2.58 17.52
N ILE A 173 10.58 -3.11 18.71
CA ILE A 173 11.01 -2.30 19.85
C ILE A 173 12.29 -1.54 19.52
N ILE A 174 13.30 -2.21 18.95
CA ILE A 174 14.56 -1.57 18.58
C ILE A 174 14.32 -0.42 17.60
N TRP A 175 13.59 -0.69 16.52
CA TRP A 175 13.31 0.32 15.51
C TRP A 175 12.41 1.44 16.04
N SER A 176 11.51 1.15 16.99
CA SER A 176 10.69 2.18 17.66
C SER A 176 11.55 3.10 18.52
N VAL A 177 12.51 2.57 19.28
CA VAL A 177 13.44 3.39 20.07
C VAL A 177 14.30 4.26 19.16
N ILE A 178 14.85 3.69 18.09
CA ILE A 178 15.68 4.41 17.11
C ILE A 178 14.86 5.49 16.40
N GLY A 179 13.71 5.15 15.83
CA GLY A 179 12.92 6.07 15.03
C GLY A 179 12.23 7.15 15.86
N SER A 180 11.68 6.81 17.03
CA SER A 180 11.12 7.83 17.95
C SER A 180 12.20 8.81 18.43
N GLY A 181 13.37 8.30 18.82
CA GLY A 181 14.49 9.16 19.22
C GLY A 181 15.01 10.04 18.07
N PHE A 182 15.12 9.49 16.86
CA PHE A 182 15.49 10.25 15.67
C PHE A 182 14.47 11.35 15.38
N ASN A 183 13.19 11.00 15.30
CA ASN A 183 12.13 11.94 14.97
C ASN A 183 12.02 13.07 16.02
N GLU A 184 12.11 12.75 17.31
CA GLU A 184 12.13 13.77 18.36
C GLU A 184 13.33 14.72 18.19
N PHE A 185 14.53 14.18 17.96
CA PHE A 185 15.74 14.98 17.79
C PHE A 185 15.67 15.96 16.61
N PHE A 186 15.09 15.51 15.48
CA PHE A 186 14.95 16.34 14.28
C PHE A 186 13.69 17.23 14.27
N SER A 187 12.72 16.99 15.17
CA SER A 187 11.46 17.76 15.24
C SER A 187 11.64 19.24 15.54
N HIS A 188 12.75 19.63 16.17
CA HIS A 188 13.05 21.03 16.50
C HIS A 188 13.74 21.80 15.38
N ARG A 189 13.96 21.17 14.23
CA ARG A 189 14.52 21.84 13.06
C ARG A 189 13.42 22.56 12.29
N VAL A 190 13.77 23.71 11.74
CA VAL A 190 12.89 24.51 10.85
C VAL A 190 12.39 23.66 9.68
N VAL A 191 13.26 22.84 9.10
CA VAL A 191 12.90 21.76 8.16
C VAL A 191 13.14 20.44 8.86
N SER A 192 12.06 19.83 9.34
CA SER A 192 12.10 18.58 10.08
C SER A 192 12.35 17.39 9.16
N ILE A 193 13.21 16.47 9.61
CA ILE A 193 13.49 15.22 8.91
C ILE A 193 12.88 14.10 9.74
N SER A 194 12.04 13.26 9.12
CA SER A 194 11.40 12.13 9.81
C SER A 194 11.72 10.79 9.17
N LEU A 195 11.88 9.78 10.01
CA LEU A 195 11.87 8.37 9.63
C LEU A 195 10.43 7.88 9.60
N ASN A 196 9.85 7.82 8.40
CA ASN A 196 8.48 7.37 8.20
C ASN A 196 8.40 5.83 8.11
N THR A 197 7.22 5.28 8.39
CA THR A 197 6.92 3.84 8.39
C THR A 197 7.47 3.06 7.18
N PRO A 198 7.32 3.52 5.92
CA PRO A 198 7.81 2.78 4.74
C PRO A 198 9.32 2.51 4.75
N ILE A 199 10.12 3.45 5.28
CA ILE A 199 11.58 3.34 5.32
C ILE A 199 11.97 2.26 6.33
N ILE A 200 11.37 2.29 7.52
CA ILE A 200 11.63 1.28 8.56
C ILE A 200 11.17 -0.09 8.12
N GLN A 201 10.07 -0.20 7.37
CA GLN A 201 9.61 -1.46 6.82
C GLN A 201 10.66 -2.14 5.91
N MET A 202 11.42 -1.37 5.14
CA MET A 202 12.53 -1.90 4.32
C MET A 202 13.67 -2.43 5.18
N PHE A 203 14.02 -1.72 6.25
CA PHE A 203 15.02 -2.20 7.19
C PHE A 203 14.53 -3.44 7.95
N LEU A 204 13.26 -3.47 8.36
CA LEU A 204 12.62 -4.63 9.00
C LEU A 204 12.65 -5.85 8.10
N TYR A 205 12.45 -5.68 6.79
CA TYR A 205 12.58 -6.78 5.83
C TYR A 205 14.00 -7.38 5.80
N ILE A 206 15.02 -6.53 5.71
CA ILE A 206 16.43 -6.96 5.70
C ILE A 206 16.79 -7.64 7.02
N CYS A 207 16.48 -6.98 8.14
CA CYS A 207 16.74 -7.50 9.48
C CYS A 207 15.96 -8.78 9.77
N GLY A 208 14.69 -8.86 9.36
CA GLY A 208 13.82 -10.01 9.55
C GLY A 208 14.29 -11.24 8.77
N LYS A 209 14.64 -11.07 7.49
CA LYS A 209 15.26 -12.15 6.69
C LYS A 209 16.63 -12.56 7.23
N ALA A 210 17.44 -11.62 7.66
CA ALA A 210 18.72 -11.92 8.30
C ALA A 210 18.51 -12.73 9.60
N TRP A 211 17.61 -12.29 10.48
CA TRP A 211 17.27 -12.97 11.73
C TRP A 211 16.79 -14.40 11.49
N ALA A 212 15.88 -14.58 10.53
CA ALA A 212 15.36 -15.89 10.18
C ALA A 212 16.46 -16.87 9.74
N LYS A 213 17.53 -16.37 9.11
CA LYS A 213 18.66 -17.17 8.61
C LYS A 213 19.77 -17.39 9.63
N THR A 214 20.08 -16.39 10.46
CA THR A 214 21.27 -16.39 11.31
C THR A 214 21.02 -16.90 12.72
N ILE A 215 19.81 -16.73 13.25
CA ILE A 215 19.54 -17.04 14.66
C ILE A 215 18.95 -18.45 14.78
N PRO A 216 19.54 -19.34 15.59
CA PRO A 216 19.01 -20.68 15.80
C PRO A 216 17.67 -20.65 16.54
N CYS A 217 16.83 -21.67 16.31
CA CYS A 217 15.53 -21.85 16.94
C CYS A 217 15.64 -22.26 18.43
N TRP A 218 16.22 -21.37 19.25
CA TRP A 218 16.34 -21.57 20.68
C TRP A 218 15.00 -21.36 21.39
N THR A 219 14.72 -22.23 22.35
CA THR A 219 13.52 -22.16 23.19
C THR A 219 13.93 -21.90 24.63
N ILE A 220 13.45 -20.81 25.22
CA ILE A 220 13.64 -20.50 26.64
C ILE A 220 12.38 -20.94 27.40
N THR A 221 12.55 -21.69 28.48
CA THR A 221 11.42 -22.05 29.35
C THR A 221 11.34 -21.06 30.51
N ILE A 222 10.29 -20.23 30.52
CA ILE A 222 10.01 -19.26 31.60
C ILE A 222 8.71 -19.69 32.29
N ARG A 223 8.76 -19.93 33.61
CA ARG A 223 7.58 -20.31 34.43
C ARG A 223 6.78 -21.49 33.83
N GLY A 224 7.48 -22.51 33.32
CA GLY A 224 6.87 -23.70 32.73
C GLY A 224 6.31 -23.53 31.31
N ARG A 225 6.36 -22.32 30.72
CA ARG A 225 6.01 -22.07 29.32
C ARG A 225 7.26 -21.94 28.46
N LYS A 226 7.25 -22.61 27.31
CA LYS A 226 8.33 -22.58 26.31
C LYS A 226 8.11 -21.40 25.35
N TYR A 227 9.05 -20.46 25.32
CA TYR A 227 9.06 -19.32 24.39
C TYR A 227 10.20 -19.50 23.39
N GLY A 228 9.86 -19.64 22.11
CA GLY A 228 10.84 -19.68 21.03
C GLY A 228 11.35 -18.28 20.69
N ILE A 229 12.67 -18.09 20.66
CA ILE A 229 13.33 -16.84 20.23
C ILE A 229 13.25 -16.70 18.72
N ASN A 230 13.36 -17.81 17.99
CA ASN A 230 13.17 -17.90 16.55
C ASN A 230 12.24 -19.06 16.20
N ILE A 231 11.60 -18.95 15.04
CA ILE A 231 10.72 -19.96 14.47
C ILE A 231 11.40 -20.51 13.22
N ASP A 232 11.25 -21.81 12.96
CA ASP A 232 11.72 -22.49 11.75
C ASP A 232 10.87 -22.17 10.51
N LYS A 233 10.39 -20.92 10.43
CA LYS A 233 9.63 -20.37 9.32
C LYS A 233 10.37 -19.13 8.80
N PRO A 234 10.39 -18.90 7.48
CA PRO A 234 10.97 -17.70 6.90
C PRO A 234 10.25 -16.45 7.44
N TRP A 235 10.88 -15.29 7.30
CA TRP A 235 10.24 -14.01 7.63
C TRP A 235 8.98 -13.81 6.78
N THR A 236 7.84 -13.61 7.44
CA THR A 236 6.52 -13.60 6.77
C THR A 236 5.93 -12.20 6.64
N GLN A 237 4.99 -12.03 5.69
CA GLN A 237 4.25 -10.78 5.46
C GLN A 237 3.54 -10.29 6.72
N LYS A 238 3.00 -11.22 7.53
CA LYS A 238 2.28 -10.90 8.77
C LYS A 238 3.21 -10.42 9.88
N GLU A 239 4.34 -11.09 10.11
CA GLU A 239 5.34 -10.64 11.10
C GLU A 239 5.92 -9.27 10.75
N GLN A 240 6.16 -9.03 9.45
CA GLN A 240 6.63 -7.73 8.98
C GLN A 240 5.58 -6.65 9.18
N MET A 241 4.32 -6.92 8.80
CA MET A 241 3.24 -5.95 9.00
C MET A 241 3.05 -5.63 10.47
N PHE A 242 3.06 -6.66 11.32
CA PHE A 242 2.93 -6.51 12.77
C PHE A 242 4.03 -5.61 13.35
N SER A 243 5.29 -5.88 13.00
CA SER A 243 6.43 -5.07 13.45
C SER A 243 6.35 -3.62 12.96
N THR A 244 5.91 -3.45 11.71
CA THR A 244 5.73 -2.15 11.05
C THR A 244 4.60 -1.36 11.71
N LEU A 245 3.51 -2.01 12.11
CA LEU A 245 2.39 -1.38 12.81
C LEU A 245 2.80 -0.88 14.20
N LEU A 246 3.54 -1.70 14.96
CA LEU A 246 4.08 -1.28 16.25
C LEU A 246 4.97 -0.04 16.11
N TYR A 247 5.83 -0.02 15.09
CA TYR A 247 6.63 1.17 14.77
C TYR A 247 5.75 2.38 14.42
N ALA A 248 4.76 2.21 13.54
CA ALA A 248 3.90 3.30 13.07
C ALA A 248 3.16 4.01 14.22
N ILE A 249 2.81 3.28 15.28
CA ILE A 249 2.17 3.83 16.48
C ILE A 249 3.17 4.63 17.34
N CYS A 250 4.44 4.23 17.35
CA CYS A 250 5.49 4.81 18.21
C CYS A 250 6.39 5.86 17.55
N GLN A 251 6.35 6.01 16.22
CA GLN A 251 7.29 6.86 15.49
C GLN A 251 7.15 8.36 15.77
N GLY A 252 5.99 8.82 16.24
CA GLY A 252 5.71 10.24 16.46
C GLY A 252 6.50 10.83 17.64
N ALA A 253 6.78 12.14 17.54
CA ALA A 253 7.21 12.93 18.69
C ALA A 253 6.11 12.94 19.77
N PHE A 254 6.49 12.89 21.05
CA PHE A 254 5.49 12.86 22.12
C PHE A 254 4.85 14.24 22.25
N TYR A 255 3.52 14.33 22.16
CA TYR A 255 2.80 15.61 22.16
C TYR A 255 3.15 16.53 23.34
N THR A 256 3.45 15.94 24.49
CA THR A 256 3.89 16.62 25.71
C THR A 256 5.18 17.43 25.52
N HIS A 257 5.98 17.18 24.49
CA HIS A 257 7.22 17.90 24.23
C HIS A 257 7.02 19.41 24.08
N TYR A 258 5.93 19.85 23.43
CA TYR A 258 5.58 21.27 23.30
C TYR A 258 5.35 21.92 24.66
N ASN A 259 4.69 21.21 25.57
CA ASN A 259 4.44 21.69 26.93
C ASN A 259 5.76 21.80 27.71
N ILE A 260 6.59 20.77 27.67
CA ILE A 260 7.87 20.74 28.38
C ILE A 260 8.81 21.83 27.85
N LEU A 261 8.94 21.97 26.52
CA LEU A 261 9.78 22.98 25.89
C LEU A 261 9.29 24.38 26.20
N THR A 262 7.97 24.62 26.10
CA THR A 262 7.40 25.94 26.39
C THR A 262 7.63 26.32 27.85
N GLN A 263 7.36 25.41 28.78
CA GLN A 263 7.57 25.64 30.21
C GLN A 263 9.04 25.85 30.57
N LYS A 264 9.96 25.18 29.88
CA LYS A 264 11.40 25.33 30.10
C LYS A 264 11.97 26.61 29.49
N LEU A 265 11.58 26.94 28.26
CA LEU A 265 12.15 28.06 27.50
C LEU A 265 11.52 29.40 27.85
N PHE A 266 10.20 29.46 28.02
CA PHE A 266 9.46 30.72 28.26
C PHE A 266 9.16 30.96 29.74
N TYR A 267 8.89 29.89 30.52
CA TYR A 267 8.52 30.01 31.93
C TYR A 267 9.66 29.67 32.91
N HIS A 268 10.86 29.37 32.39
CA HIS A 268 12.09 29.10 33.15
C HIS A 268 11.92 28.14 34.34
N SER A 269 10.96 27.22 34.25
CA SER A 269 10.63 26.29 35.33
C SER A 269 11.44 25.00 35.21
N ALA A 270 12.07 24.58 36.30
CA ALA A 270 12.83 23.33 36.35
C ALA A 270 11.91 22.17 36.74
N PHE A 271 11.79 21.17 35.86
CA PHE A 271 11.00 19.97 36.11
C PHE A 271 11.89 18.74 36.22
N SER A 272 11.56 17.85 37.14
CA SER A 272 12.24 16.56 37.27
C SER A 272 11.93 15.64 36.09
N PHE A 273 12.84 14.69 35.81
CA PHE A 273 12.60 13.64 34.82
C PHE A 273 11.32 12.85 35.12
N GLY A 274 11.04 12.57 36.39
CA GLY A 274 9.83 11.84 36.81
C GLY A 274 8.54 12.57 36.42
N TYR A 275 8.49 13.89 36.56
CA TYR A 275 7.34 14.68 36.11
C TYR A 275 7.15 14.58 34.58
N GLN A 276 8.22 14.78 33.81
CA GLN A 276 8.17 14.71 32.34
C GLN A 276 7.73 13.32 31.87
N PHE A 277 8.28 12.26 32.47
CA PHE A 277 7.95 10.88 32.15
C PHE A 277 6.49 10.56 32.47
N LEU A 278 6.02 10.87 33.69
CA LEU A 278 4.64 10.59 34.10
C LEU A 278 3.63 11.41 33.31
N LEU A 279 3.95 12.66 32.98
CA LEU A 279 3.10 13.51 32.14
C LEU A 279 2.97 12.92 30.73
N SER A 280 4.09 12.58 30.09
CA SER A 280 4.09 11.95 28.76
C SER A 280 3.35 10.61 28.76
N LEU A 281 3.57 9.78 29.78
CA LEU A 281 2.89 8.49 29.92
C LEU A 281 1.37 8.67 30.08
N SER A 282 0.94 9.63 30.90
CA SER A 282 -0.48 9.91 31.13
C SER A 282 -1.18 10.37 29.85
N VAL A 283 -0.57 11.30 29.12
CA VAL A 283 -1.11 11.81 27.84
C VAL A 283 -1.24 10.68 26.81
N GLN A 284 -0.25 9.78 26.74
CA GLN A 284 -0.28 8.65 25.82
C GLN A 284 -1.40 7.65 26.15
N PHE A 285 -1.61 7.33 27.43
CA PHE A 285 -2.71 6.45 27.85
C PHE A 285 -4.08 7.06 27.60
N ILE A 286 -4.24 8.37 27.80
CA ILE A 286 -5.48 9.08 27.45
C ILE A 286 -5.77 8.95 25.95
N GLY A 287 -4.75 9.15 25.09
CA GLY A 287 -4.88 8.99 23.65
C GLY A 287 -5.33 7.59 23.24
N PHE A 288 -4.69 6.53 23.79
CA PHE A 288 -5.10 5.16 23.53
C PHE A 288 -6.51 4.83 24.06
N GLY A 289 -6.90 5.42 25.19
CA GLY A 289 -8.27 5.30 25.72
C GLY A 289 -9.31 5.85 24.74
N PHE A 290 -9.09 7.05 24.21
CA PHE A 290 -9.98 7.63 23.19
C PHE A 290 -9.99 6.85 21.89
N ALA A 291 -8.83 6.40 21.40
CA ALA A 291 -8.75 5.55 20.21
C ALA A 291 -9.59 4.27 20.36
N GLY A 292 -9.55 3.65 21.54
CA GLY A 292 -10.36 2.47 21.86
C GLY A 292 -11.88 2.72 21.81
N ILE A 293 -12.34 3.90 22.21
CA ILE A 293 -13.76 4.29 22.13
C ILE A 293 -14.15 4.56 20.66
N LEU A 294 -13.29 5.26 19.92
CA LEU A 294 -13.57 5.68 18.55
C LEU A 294 -13.45 4.54 17.51
N ARG A 295 -12.79 3.42 17.82
CA ARG A 295 -12.59 2.29 16.89
C ARG A 295 -13.86 1.82 16.17
N LYS A 296 -15.02 1.90 16.84
CA LYS A 296 -16.32 1.51 16.26
C LYS A 296 -16.72 2.40 15.08
N PHE A 297 -16.28 3.66 15.09
CA PHE A 297 -16.59 4.64 14.06
C PHE A 297 -15.47 4.78 13.02
N VAL A 298 -14.21 4.56 13.41
CA VAL A 298 -13.05 4.83 12.55
C VAL A 298 -12.36 3.58 11.96
N VAL A 299 -12.61 2.38 12.50
CA VAL A 299 -11.93 1.14 12.07
C VAL A 299 -12.90 0.09 11.52
N TYR A 300 -14.02 -0.19 12.21
CA TYR A 300 -14.94 -1.25 11.79
C TYR A 300 -15.80 -0.95 10.55
N PRO A 301 -16.24 0.30 10.29
CA PRO A 301 -17.01 0.58 9.09
C PRO A 301 -16.15 0.42 7.84
N ALA A 302 -16.58 -0.39 6.87
CA ALA A 302 -15.86 -0.59 5.60
C ALA A 302 -15.59 0.72 4.83
N ARG A 303 -16.42 1.75 5.03
CA ARG A 303 -16.26 3.09 4.44
C ARG A 303 -15.14 3.94 5.04
N ALA A 304 -14.57 3.52 6.18
CA ALA A 304 -13.49 4.26 6.82
C ALA A 304 -12.16 3.95 6.12
N LEU A 305 -11.94 4.58 4.97
CA LEU A 305 -10.73 4.44 4.18
C LEU A 305 -9.62 5.37 4.72
N TRP A 306 -8.39 4.83 4.81
CA TRP A 306 -7.22 5.58 5.28
C TRP A 306 -6.12 5.56 4.20
N PRO A 307 -6.12 6.49 3.23
CA PRO A 307 -5.16 6.49 2.13
C PRO A 307 -3.70 6.55 2.58
N THR A 308 -3.43 7.22 3.70
CA THR A 308 -2.07 7.40 4.24
C THR A 308 -1.41 6.09 4.67
N VAL A 309 -2.17 5.02 4.94
CA VAL A 309 -1.60 3.71 5.29
C VAL A 309 -1.41 2.79 4.08
N MET A 310 -2.07 3.05 2.95
CA MET A 310 -2.01 2.20 1.75
C MET A 310 -0.59 1.98 1.23
N PRO A 311 0.31 2.99 1.17
CA PRO A 311 1.69 2.76 0.72
C PRO A 311 2.45 1.77 1.59
N THR A 312 2.21 1.76 2.89
CA THR A 312 2.83 0.80 3.83
C THR A 312 2.34 -0.63 3.56
N ILE A 313 1.06 -0.77 3.23
CA ILE A 313 0.47 -2.07 2.87
C ILE A 313 1.05 -2.56 1.54
N ALA A 314 1.06 -1.69 0.53
CA ALA A 314 1.60 -1.97 -0.79
C ALA A 314 3.07 -2.39 -0.75
N ILE A 315 3.90 -1.69 0.03
CA ILE A 315 5.33 -2.03 0.20
C ILE A 315 5.49 -3.38 0.89
N ASN A 316 4.63 -3.71 1.87
CA ASN A 316 4.71 -5.03 2.52
C ASN A 316 4.49 -6.16 1.52
N LYS A 317 3.44 -6.00 0.70
CA LYS A 317 3.08 -6.93 -0.36
C LYS A 317 4.18 -7.01 -1.41
N ALA A 318 4.79 -5.88 -1.78
CA ALA A 318 5.89 -5.85 -2.74
C ALA A 318 7.17 -6.54 -2.22
N LEU A 319 7.49 -6.39 -0.92
CA LEU A 319 8.73 -6.92 -0.32
C LEU A 319 8.66 -8.41 0.04
N LEU A 320 7.48 -8.93 0.32
CA LEU A 320 7.30 -10.32 0.78
C LEU A 320 6.36 -11.15 -0.11
N GLY A 321 5.71 -10.52 -1.08
CA GLY A 321 4.97 -11.20 -2.12
C GLY A 321 5.88 -12.03 -3.01
N LYS A 322 5.32 -13.11 -3.57
CA LYS A 322 5.99 -13.92 -4.58
C LYS A 322 6.17 -13.06 -5.83
N GLU A 323 7.39 -12.95 -6.35
CA GLU A 323 7.62 -12.23 -7.61
C GLU A 323 6.88 -12.97 -8.73
N LYS A 324 5.91 -12.30 -9.35
CA LYS A 324 5.49 -12.67 -10.70
C LYS A 324 6.57 -12.20 -11.66
N HIS A 325 7.05 -13.10 -12.52
CA HIS A 325 7.89 -12.75 -13.65
C HIS A 325 7.04 -12.01 -14.71
N GLU A 326 6.63 -10.79 -14.38
CA GLU A 326 6.15 -9.83 -15.37
C GLU A 326 7.35 -9.45 -16.27
N SER A 327 7.14 -9.35 -17.58
CA SER A 327 8.19 -8.99 -18.54
C SER A 327 8.65 -7.54 -18.31
N GLY A 328 9.64 -7.37 -17.42
CA GLY A 328 10.17 -6.07 -17.02
C GLY A 328 11.30 -6.17 -16.00
N MET A 329 11.81 -5.01 -15.57
CA MET A 329 12.76 -4.95 -14.46
C MET A 329 12.07 -5.40 -13.17
N SER A 330 12.64 -6.35 -12.43
CA SER A 330 12.12 -6.78 -11.12
C SER A 330 11.84 -5.56 -10.23
N ARG A 331 10.73 -5.62 -9.49
CA ARG A 331 10.26 -4.54 -8.60
C ARG A 331 11.36 -4.10 -7.63
N TYR A 332 12.19 -5.04 -7.15
CA TYR A 332 13.34 -4.73 -6.30
C TYR A 332 14.44 -3.96 -7.04
N LYS A 333 14.77 -4.35 -8.27
CA LYS A 333 15.82 -3.67 -9.06
C LYS A 333 15.41 -2.23 -9.38
N PHE A 334 14.15 -2.03 -9.78
CA PHE A 334 13.61 -0.69 -10.00
C PHE A 334 13.63 0.15 -8.72
N PHE A 335 13.21 -0.44 -7.59
CA PHE A 335 13.22 0.23 -6.30
C PHE A 335 14.64 0.68 -5.89
N PHE A 336 15.62 -0.22 -5.89
CA PHE A 336 16.99 0.12 -5.48
C PHE A 336 17.68 1.09 -6.45
N LEU A 337 17.37 1.02 -7.75
CA LEU A 337 17.86 1.98 -8.73
C LEU A 337 17.35 3.39 -8.41
N THR A 338 16.04 3.54 -8.25
CA THR A 338 15.40 4.83 -7.92
C THR A 338 15.87 5.35 -6.57
N PHE A 339 16.00 4.47 -5.56
CA PHE A 339 16.55 4.81 -4.25
C PHE A 339 17.97 5.39 -4.36
N PHE A 340 18.85 4.75 -5.13
CA PHE A 340 20.23 5.21 -5.28
C PHE A 340 20.33 6.52 -6.08
N ILE A 341 19.51 6.68 -7.12
CA ILE A 341 19.38 7.93 -7.87
C ILE A 341 18.93 9.06 -6.95
N MET A 342 17.89 8.85 -6.14
CA MET A 342 17.39 9.85 -5.19
C MET A 342 18.37 10.11 -4.05
N PHE A 343 19.11 9.10 -3.60
CA PHE A 343 20.18 9.25 -2.61
C PHE A 343 21.26 10.20 -3.13
N ILE A 344 21.74 10.02 -4.36
CA ILE A 344 22.72 10.92 -4.98
C ILE A 344 22.09 12.29 -5.24
N TYR A 345 20.87 12.33 -5.78
CA TYR A 345 20.19 13.58 -6.13
C TYR A 345 20.07 14.51 -4.93
N ASN A 346 19.71 14.00 -3.75
CA ASN A 346 19.58 14.82 -2.53
C ASN A 346 20.86 15.57 -2.14
N TRP A 347 22.05 15.13 -2.55
CA TRP A 347 23.29 15.87 -2.27
C TRP A 347 23.39 17.15 -3.11
N PHE A 348 22.76 17.18 -4.29
CA PHE A 348 22.82 18.32 -5.19
C PHE A 348 22.13 19.56 -4.62
N PRO A 349 20.82 19.57 -4.31
CA PRO A 349 20.17 20.76 -3.81
C PRO A 349 20.62 21.10 -2.38
N THR A 350 20.99 20.11 -1.57
CA THR A 350 21.29 20.33 -0.15
C THR A 350 22.75 20.72 0.15
N TYR A 351 23.72 20.29 -0.66
CA TYR A 351 25.15 20.52 -0.37
C TYR A 351 25.96 21.05 -1.55
N ILE A 352 25.77 20.51 -2.76
CA ILE A 352 26.65 20.82 -3.91
C ILE A 352 26.24 22.13 -4.58
N ILE A 353 24.93 22.33 -4.83
CA ILE A 353 24.35 23.47 -5.53
C ILE A 353 23.16 24.00 -4.73
N ASN A 354 23.44 24.73 -3.66
CA ASN A 354 22.42 25.29 -2.77
C ASN A 354 21.43 26.24 -3.46
N ILE A 355 21.77 26.79 -4.64
CA ILE A 355 20.85 27.59 -5.46
C ILE A 355 19.61 26.79 -5.89
N LEU A 356 19.75 25.47 -6.07
CA LEU A 356 18.64 24.58 -6.42
C LEU A 356 17.62 24.45 -5.28
N ASN A 357 18.04 24.68 -4.03
CA ASN A 357 17.16 24.65 -2.87
C ASN A 357 16.21 25.86 -2.85
N THR A 358 16.71 27.06 -3.17
CA THR A 358 15.92 28.30 -3.18
C THR A 358 15.74 28.83 -4.60
N PHE A 359 15.17 28.02 -5.48
CA PHE A 359 15.04 28.37 -6.89
C PHE A 359 13.84 29.31 -7.11
N ASN A 360 14.11 30.59 -7.38
CA ASN A 360 13.05 31.57 -7.65
C ASN A 360 13.34 32.42 -8.89
N TRP A 361 13.12 31.82 -10.06
CA TRP A 361 13.33 32.47 -11.35
C TRP A 361 12.42 33.70 -11.58
N MET A 362 11.24 33.76 -10.96
CA MET A 362 10.30 34.88 -11.14
C MET A 362 10.86 36.20 -10.59
N THR A 363 11.67 36.14 -9.53
CA THR A 363 12.36 37.33 -9.01
C THR A 363 13.43 37.87 -9.97
N TRP A 364 13.90 37.07 -10.94
CA TRP A 364 14.84 37.54 -11.96
C TRP A 364 14.16 38.44 -13.00
N ILE A 365 12.84 38.32 -13.20
CA ILE A 365 12.08 39.16 -14.13
C ILE A 365 12.08 40.62 -13.66
N LYS A 366 11.94 40.84 -12.35
CA LYS A 366 11.97 42.18 -11.75
C LYS A 366 12.56 42.14 -10.34
N PRO A 367 13.91 42.17 -10.22
CA PRO A 367 14.60 41.94 -8.95
C PRO A 367 14.39 43.04 -7.90
N SER A 368 14.02 44.25 -8.32
CA SER A 368 13.78 45.39 -7.41
C SER A 368 12.35 45.49 -6.87
N ASN A 369 11.44 44.58 -7.25
CA ASN A 369 10.05 44.64 -6.83
C ASN A 369 9.81 43.83 -5.55
N ILE A 370 9.66 44.53 -4.42
CA ILE A 370 9.40 43.94 -3.10
C ILE A 370 8.10 43.13 -3.09
N ASN A 371 7.03 43.60 -3.76
CA ASN A 371 5.76 42.88 -3.81
C ASN A 371 5.90 41.54 -4.55
N LEU A 372 6.70 41.52 -5.62
CA LEU A 372 6.98 40.29 -6.38
C LEU A 372 7.81 39.30 -5.55
N ALA A 373 8.82 39.79 -4.82
CA ALA A 373 9.65 38.96 -3.95
C ALA A 373 8.86 38.41 -2.75
N ASN A 374 7.93 39.17 -2.19
CA ASN A 374 7.09 38.72 -1.08
C ASN A 374 6.06 37.66 -1.51
N ILE A 375 5.59 37.69 -2.77
CA ILE A 375 4.64 36.69 -3.28
C ILE A 375 5.37 35.42 -3.74
N THR A 376 6.47 35.56 -4.47
CA THR A 376 7.14 34.43 -5.15
C THR A 376 8.34 33.86 -4.38
N GLY A 377 8.87 34.59 -3.38
CA GLY A 377 10.05 34.23 -2.60
C GLY A 377 9.87 32.96 -1.77
N GLY A 378 10.79 32.00 -1.89
CA GLY A 378 10.78 30.76 -1.10
C GLY A 378 11.39 30.86 0.30
N VAL A 379 12.17 31.92 0.62
CA VAL A 379 12.82 32.07 1.94
C VAL A 379 12.09 33.07 2.84
N THR A 380 11.62 34.19 2.28
CA THR A 380 10.96 35.28 3.03
C THR A 380 9.58 35.64 2.49
N GLY A 381 9.13 34.97 1.42
CA GLY A 381 7.85 35.21 0.77
C GLY A 381 6.89 34.03 0.91
N LEU A 382 5.74 34.11 0.23
CA LEU A 382 4.68 33.10 0.24
C LEU A 382 5.02 31.84 -0.59
N GLY A 383 6.16 31.81 -1.29
CA GLY A 383 6.57 30.66 -2.10
C GLY A 383 5.67 30.34 -3.29
N ILE A 384 4.80 31.27 -3.72
CA ILE A 384 3.86 31.07 -4.85
C ILE A 384 4.64 31.17 -6.16
N ASN A 385 5.29 30.08 -6.53
CA ASN A 385 6.07 29.92 -7.75
C ASN A 385 5.86 28.49 -8.28
N PRO A 386 5.54 28.31 -9.58
CA PRO A 386 5.41 26.99 -10.21
C PRO A 386 6.62 26.06 -10.00
N ILE A 387 7.83 26.63 -9.87
CA ILE A 387 9.06 25.89 -9.56
C ILE A 387 9.81 26.68 -8.49
N SER A 388 9.42 26.47 -7.23
CA SER A 388 9.97 27.17 -6.04
C SER A 388 11.26 26.55 -5.50
N SER A 389 11.51 25.28 -5.80
CA SER A 389 12.70 24.53 -5.38
C SER A 389 12.89 23.30 -6.27
N PHE A 390 14.12 22.78 -6.29
CA PHE A 390 14.45 21.44 -6.78
C PHE A 390 14.84 20.51 -5.62
N ASP A 391 14.72 20.96 -4.36
CA ASP A 391 14.85 20.11 -3.18
C ASP A 391 13.50 19.46 -2.85
N TRP A 392 13.42 18.13 -2.94
CA TRP A 392 12.20 17.41 -2.59
C TRP A 392 11.75 17.65 -1.16
N ASN A 393 12.67 17.94 -0.22
CA ASN A 393 12.31 18.24 1.17
C ASN A 393 11.64 19.61 1.31
N VAL A 394 11.90 20.55 0.40
CA VAL A 394 11.24 21.87 0.39
C VAL A 394 9.96 21.85 -0.43
N ILE A 395 9.91 21.06 -1.50
CA ILE A 395 8.69 20.87 -2.31
C ILE A 395 7.61 20.10 -1.55
N SER A 396 8.01 19.13 -0.72
CA SER A 396 7.07 18.27 0.03
C SER A 396 6.67 18.80 1.40
N PHE A 397 7.28 19.90 1.84
CA PHE A 397 6.91 20.63 3.06
C PHE A 397 5.72 21.55 2.76
#